data_AF-A0A9W4RWY8-F1
#
_entry.id   AF-A0A9W4RWY8-F1
#
_cell.length_a   1.000
_cell.length_b   1.000
_cell.length_c   1.000
_cell.angle_alpha   90.00
_cell.angle_beta   90.00
_cell.angle_gamma   90.00
#
_symmetry.space_group_name_H-M   'P 1'
#
loop_
_entity.id
_entity.type
_entity.pdbx_description
1 polymer ?
#
loop_
_entity_poly.entity_id
_entity_poly.type
_entity_poly.pdbx_seq_one_letter_code
_entity_poly.pdbx_strand_id
1 'polypeptide(L)'
;MAPLHKYFFPDNESFAYEALRAAGYAYCAGDRAVETAKTSSAKNNRRGAQSAFLRASNYYRTAEFYRRDNVFEDKLSNELMSLSTKAFYFATELMPYRTEKVKIPYEGTTLPATIMQPDKSDTPRPTIIFNGGFDSTREEVFYMNGQAALDQGFNIILFDGPGQGEALREQRLFFRND
;
A
#
# COMPACT_ATOMS: atom_id res chain seq x y z
N MET A 1 7.68 26.81 7.00
CA MET A 1 7.63 25.60 7.86
C MET A 1 6.43 25.73 8.78
N ALA A 2 5.43 24.87 8.63
CA ALA A 2 4.17 24.92 9.36
C ALA A 2 4.36 24.68 10.88
N PRO A 3 3.46 25.19 11.76
CA PRO A 3 3.59 25.16 13.22
C PRO A 3 3.31 23.77 13.84
N LEU A 4 3.59 22.69 13.11
CA LEU A 4 3.31 21.31 13.52
C LEU A 4 4.08 20.94 14.81
N HIS A 5 5.25 21.55 15.06
CA HIS A 5 6.01 21.31 16.29
C HIS A 5 5.22 21.62 17.58
N LYS A 6 4.30 22.60 17.59
CA LYS A 6 3.53 22.89 18.82
C LYS A 6 2.37 21.94 19.08
N TYR A 7 1.97 21.15 18.09
CA TYR A 7 0.88 20.17 18.22
C TYR A 7 1.39 18.74 18.44
N PHE A 8 2.69 18.50 18.20
CA PHE A 8 3.31 17.17 18.27
C PHE A 8 4.33 17.00 19.40
N PHE A 9 4.41 17.91 20.39
CA PHE A 9 5.33 17.77 21.54
C PHE A 9 4.76 18.30 22.89
N PRO A 10 3.79 17.65 23.56
CA PRO A 10 3.49 17.83 24.99
C PRO A 10 4.14 16.76 25.89
N ASP A 11 4.22 17.03 27.19
CA ASP A 11 5.04 16.35 28.22
C ASP A 11 4.70 14.87 28.58
N ASN A 12 3.98 14.10 27.74
CA ASN A 12 3.53 12.74 28.06
C ASN A 12 3.91 11.69 26.98
N GLU A 13 5.07 11.06 27.17
CA GLU A 13 5.60 10.01 26.28
C GLU A 13 5.02 8.62 26.62
N SER A 14 3.84 8.30 26.09
CA SER A 14 3.37 6.91 26.02
C SER A 14 3.79 6.25 24.70
N PHE A 15 3.89 4.92 24.66
CA PHE A 15 4.17 4.18 23.41
C PHE A 15 3.20 4.56 22.28
N ALA A 16 1.90 4.67 22.60
CA ALA A 16 0.87 5.06 21.64
C ALA A 16 1.12 6.48 21.08
N TYR A 17 1.53 7.40 21.96
CA TYR A 17 1.87 8.77 21.56
C TYR A 17 3.07 8.80 20.61
N GLU A 18 4.14 8.09 20.94
CA GLU A 18 5.35 8.01 20.12
C GLU A 18 5.09 7.32 18.76
N ALA A 19 4.26 6.29 18.75
CA ALA A 19 3.82 5.63 17.51
C ALA A 19 3.05 6.59 16.60
N LEU A 20 2.15 7.41 17.14
CA LEU A 20 1.42 8.43 16.38
C LEU A 20 2.32 9.57 15.91
N ARG A 21 3.32 9.96 16.71
CA ARG A 21 4.34 10.94 16.32
C ARG A 21 5.17 10.42 15.14
N ALA A 22 5.62 9.16 15.20
CA ALA A 22 6.32 8.49 14.11
C ALA A 22 5.45 8.39 12.84
N ALA A 23 4.15 8.09 13.00
CA ALA A 23 3.19 8.10 11.90
C ALA A 23 3.07 9.48 11.23
N GLY A 24 3.07 10.57 12.01
CA GLY A 24 3.10 11.93 11.48
C GLY A 24 4.35 12.22 10.63
N TYR A 25 5.54 11.77 11.08
CA TYR A 25 6.76 11.89 10.27
C TYR A 25 6.71 11.06 9.00
N ALA A 26 6.16 9.84 9.07
CA ALA A 26 5.97 8.99 7.91
C ALA A 26 5.02 9.64 6.89
N TYR A 27 3.91 10.24 7.32
CA TYR A 27 3.02 10.98 6.43
C TYR A 27 3.77 12.11 5.70
N CYS A 28 4.47 12.98 6.43
CA CYS A 28 5.28 14.05 5.83
C CYS A 28 6.39 13.50 4.89
N ALA A 29 6.94 12.32 5.17
CA ALA A 29 7.88 11.65 4.28
C ALA A 29 7.20 11.14 3.00
N GLY A 30 5.95 10.67 3.09
CA GLY A 30 5.09 10.31 1.97
C GLY A 30 4.90 11.48 1.00
N ASP A 31 4.48 12.64 1.50
CA ASP A 31 4.27 13.84 0.68
C ASP A 31 5.57 14.26 -0.05
N ARG A 32 6.69 14.30 0.68
CA ARG A 32 7.99 14.61 0.09
C ARG A 32 8.41 13.58 -0.97
N ALA A 33 8.08 12.31 -0.76
CA ALA A 33 8.37 11.26 -1.73
C ALA A 33 7.50 11.41 -2.99
N VAL A 34 6.23 11.82 -2.87
CA VAL A 34 5.38 12.16 -4.02
C VAL A 34 5.96 13.33 -4.81
N GLU A 35 6.39 14.40 -4.15
CA GLU A 35 7.02 15.55 -4.84
C GLU A 35 8.33 15.16 -5.53
N THR A 36 9.11 14.27 -4.90
CA THR A 36 10.30 13.68 -5.52
C THR A 36 9.94 12.88 -6.77
N ALA A 37 8.83 12.12 -6.72
CA ALA A 37 8.35 11.34 -7.85
C ALA A 37 7.94 12.24 -9.01
N LYS A 38 7.15 13.28 -8.75
CA LYS A 38 6.74 14.29 -9.74
C LYS A 38 7.95 14.97 -10.38
N THR A 39 8.92 15.40 -9.57
CA THR A 39 10.15 16.03 -10.05
C THR A 39 10.97 15.08 -10.93
N SER A 40 11.03 13.81 -10.56
CA SER A 40 11.73 12.79 -11.35
C SER A 40 11.02 12.52 -12.68
N SER A 41 9.68 12.43 -12.68
CA SER A 41 8.87 12.28 -13.90
C SER A 41 9.06 13.45 -14.85
N ALA A 42 9.05 14.70 -14.35
CA ALA A 42 9.27 15.90 -15.14
C ALA A 42 10.66 15.93 -15.82
N LYS A 43 11.64 15.21 -15.26
CA LYS A 43 12.99 15.05 -15.80
C LYS A 43 13.17 13.77 -16.63
N ASN A 44 12.09 13.05 -16.97
CA ASN A 44 12.12 11.75 -17.64
C ASN A 44 12.92 10.66 -16.90
N ASN A 45 13.16 10.83 -15.58
CA ASN A 45 13.82 9.83 -14.75
C ASN A 45 12.80 8.81 -14.23
N ARG A 46 12.43 7.84 -15.09
CA ARG A 46 11.43 6.80 -14.80
C ARG A 46 11.77 6.00 -13.53
N ARG A 47 13.02 5.56 -13.37
CA ARG A 47 13.47 4.78 -12.21
C ARG A 47 13.41 5.59 -10.91
N GLY A 48 13.78 6.87 -10.96
CA GLY A 48 13.67 7.78 -9.83
C GLY A 48 12.22 8.01 -9.39
N ALA A 49 11.33 8.22 -10.36
CA ALA A 49 9.90 8.38 -10.11
C ALA A 49 9.27 7.11 -9.52
N GLN A 50 9.51 5.94 -10.13
CA GLN A 50 9.07 4.64 -9.63
C GLN A 50 9.50 4.42 -8.17
N SER A 51 10.79 4.58 -7.89
CA SER A 51 11.34 4.37 -6.54
C SER A 51 10.74 5.34 -5.52
N ALA A 52 10.46 6.59 -5.94
CA ALA A 52 9.87 7.60 -5.08
C ALA A 52 8.39 7.32 -4.78
N PHE A 53 7.61 6.89 -5.78
CA PHE A 53 6.23 6.45 -5.57
C PHE A 53 6.15 5.20 -4.67
N LEU A 54 7.05 4.23 -4.82
CA LEU A 54 7.13 3.08 -3.92
C LEU A 54 7.41 3.48 -2.47
N ARG A 55 8.32 4.43 -2.23
CA ARG A 55 8.56 4.97 -0.90
C ARG A 55 7.33 5.71 -0.36
N ALA A 56 6.69 6.54 -1.18
CA ALA A 56 5.48 7.26 -0.78
C ALA A 56 4.38 6.29 -0.32
N SER A 57 4.12 5.25 -1.13
CA SER A 57 3.17 4.19 -0.80
C SER A 57 3.45 3.55 0.56
N ASN A 58 4.70 3.13 0.80
CA ASN A 58 5.06 2.49 2.07
C ASN A 58 5.01 3.48 3.25
N TYR A 59 5.40 4.75 3.05
CA TYR A 59 5.34 5.75 4.11
C TYR A 59 3.90 6.06 4.54
N TYR A 60 2.97 6.22 3.59
CA TYR A 60 1.55 6.39 3.92
C TYR A 60 0.99 5.15 4.62
N ARG A 61 1.34 3.94 4.15
CA ARG A 61 0.94 2.68 4.81
C ARG A 61 1.44 2.62 6.25
N THR A 62 2.71 2.96 6.50
CA THR A 62 3.27 2.98 7.86
C THR A 62 2.67 4.07 8.73
N ALA A 63 2.25 5.20 8.15
CA ALA A 63 1.55 6.25 8.87
C ALA A 63 0.13 5.82 9.28
N GLU A 64 -0.52 5.01 8.45
CA GLU A 64 -1.83 4.43 8.73
C GLU A 64 -1.75 3.32 9.79
N PHE A 65 -0.65 2.57 9.84
CA PHE A 65 -0.52 1.29 10.55
C PHE A 65 -1.05 1.25 12.00
N TYR A 66 -0.91 2.33 12.78
CA TYR A 66 -1.37 2.41 14.18
C TYR A 66 -2.75 3.06 14.35
N ARG A 67 -3.45 3.38 13.25
CA ARG A 67 -4.76 4.04 13.23
C ARG A 67 -5.88 3.07 12.84
N ARG A 68 -6.00 1.96 13.57
CA ARG A 68 -6.90 0.84 13.23
C ARG A 68 -8.09 0.64 14.17
N ASP A 69 -8.19 1.39 15.27
CA ASP A 69 -9.26 1.25 16.27
C ASP A 69 -10.67 1.32 15.64
N ASN A 70 -10.87 2.23 14.68
CA ASN A 70 -12.09 2.31 13.90
C ASN A 70 -11.81 2.77 12.46
N VAL A 71 -11.46 1.81 11.61
CA VAL A 71 -11.17 2.04 10.19
C VAL A 71 -12.36 2.59 9.39
N PHE A 72 -13.59 2.49 9.92
CA PHE A 72 -14.79 2.98 9.23
C PHE A 72 -15.03 4.48 9.42
N GLU A 73 -14.56 5.06 10.52
CA GLU A 73 -14.82 6.45 10.88
C GLU A 73 -13.56 7.33 10.91
N ASP A 74 -12.37 6.72 10.98
CA ASP A 74 -11.10 7.45 10.95
C ASP A 74 -10.80 7.95 9.52
N LYS A 75 -11.18 9.21 9.26
CA LYS A 75 -10.95 9.88 7.98
C LYS A 75 -9.48 9.93 7.57
N LEU A 76 -8.58 10.14 8.53
CA LEU A 76 -7.14 10.21 8.24
C LEU A 76 -6.58 8.83 7.91
N SER A 77 -6.99 7.78 8.63
CA SER A 77 -6.63 6.39 8.29
C SER A 77 -7.06 6.06 6.85
N ASN A 78 -8.30 6.40 6.48
CA ASN A 78 -8.81 6.14 5.14
C ASN A 78 -8.10 6.97 4.06
N GLU A 79 -7.77 8.24 4.34
CA GLU A 79 -6.98 9.07 3.43
C GLU A 79 -5.59 8.48 3.20
N LEU A 80 -4.88 8.10 4.26
CA LEU A 80 -3.54 7.50 4.19
C LEU A 80 -3.56 6.18 3.41
N MET A 81 -4.57 5.34 3.62
CA MET A 81 -4.75 4.10 2.86
C MET A 81 -4.97 4.38 1.36
N SER A 82 -5.82 5.36 1.03
CA SER A 82 -6.04 5.79 -0.36
C SER A 82 -4.76 6.35 -0.99
N LEU A 83 -4.00 7.18 -0.26
CA LEU A 83 -2.73 7.73 -0.73
C LEU A 83 -1.68 6.64 -0.95
N SER A 84 -1.59 5.67 -0.03
CA SER A 84 -0.72 4.51 -0.14
C SER A 84 -1.02 3.72 -1.42
N THR A 85 -2.29 3.33 -1.59
CA THR A 85 -2.79 2.59 -2.75
C THR A 85 -2.51 3.33 -4.06
N LYS A 86 -2.84 4.62 -4.14
CA LYS A 86 -2.59 5.45 -5.34
C LYS A 86 -1.11 5.51 -5.69
N ALA A 87 -0.26 5.76 -4.71
CA ALA A 87 1.19 5.81 -4.91
C ALA A 87 1.75 4.46 -5.38
N PHE A 88 1.24 3.35 -4.86
CA PHE A 88 1.63 2.02 -5.32
C PHE A 88 1.32 1.85 -6.82
N TYR A 89 0.08 2.14 -7.23
CA TYR A 89 -0.30 1.97 -8.63
C TYR A 89 0.44 2.92 -9.58
N PHE A 90 0.69 4.17 -9.19
CA PHE A 90 1.55 5.05 -9.97
C PHE A 90 2.97 4.47 -10.13
N ALA A 91 3.50 3.79 -9.11
CA ALA A 91 4.77 3.08 -9.27
C ALA A 91 4.65 1.91 -10.26
N THR A 92 3.56 1.14 -10.23
CA THR A 92 3.38 0.00 -11.15
C THR A 92 3.30 0.41 -12.61
N GLU A 93 2.72 1.57 -12.93
CA GLU A 93 2.72 2.12 -14.30
C GLU A 93 4.14 2.43 -14.82
N LEU A 94 5.08 2.65 -13.89
CA LEU A 94 6.49 2.91 -14.16
C LEU A 94 7.37 1.64 -14.15
N MET A 95 6.79 0.48 -13.84
CA MET A 95 7.47 -0.81 -13.86
C MET A 95 7.40 -1.49 -15.23
N PRO A 96 8.21 -2.55 -15.47
CA PRO A 96 8.08 -3.38 -16.67
C PRO A 96 6.95 -4.41 -16.60
N TYR A 97 6.40 -4.66 -15.40
CA TYR A 97 5.40 -5.69 -15.15
C TYR A 97 4.03 -5.32 -15.73
N ARG A 98 3.31 -6.29 -16.31
CA ARG A 98 1.88 -6.15 -16.59
C ARG A 98 1.13 -6.22 -15.25
N THR A 99 0.34 -5.20 -14.93
CA THR A 99 -0.37 -5.08 -13.65
C THR A 99 -1.85 -4.88 -13.93
N GLU A 100 -2.71 -5.69 -13.30
CA GLU A 100 -4.16 -5.64 -13.50
C GLU A 100 -4.90 -5.74 -12.16
N LYS A 101 -5.75 -4.75 -11.87
CA LYS A 101 -6.71 -4.81 -10.77
C LYS A 101 -7.88 -5.70 -11.16
N VAL A 102 -8.16 -6.71 -10.37
CA VAL A 102 -9.25 -7.66 -10.62
C VAL A 102 -10.12 -7.85 -9.38
N LYS A 103 -11.29 -8.44 -9.58
CA LYS A 103 -12.21 -8.84 -8.51
C LYS A 103 -12.38 -10.35 -8.56
N ILE A 104 -11.95 -11.05 -7.51
CA ILE A 104 -12.05 -12.50 -7.42
C ILE A 104 -13.45 -12.84 -6.86
N PRO A 105 -14.28 -13.64 -7.56
CA PRO A 105 -15.55 -14.10 -7.00
C PRO A 105 -15.35 -14.79 -5.66
N TYR A 106 -16.12 -14.37 -4.65
CA TYR A 106 -16.04 -14.92 -3.30
C TYR A 106 -17.42 -14.86 -2.64
N GLU A 107 -18.03 -16.03 -2.48
CA GLU A 107 -19.41 -16.15 -1.98
C GLU A 107 -20.36 -15.19 -2.73
N GLY A 108 -21.17 -14.41 -2.00
CA GLY A 108 -22.07 -13.40 -2.56
C GLY A 108 -21.42 -12.05 -2.87
N THR A 109 -20.09 -11.96 -2.89
CA THR A 109 -19.32 -10.73 -3.14
C THR A 109 -18.04 -11.02 -3.94
N THR A 110 -17.06 -10.13 -3.90
CA THR A 110 -15.76 -10.28 -4.54
C THR A 110 -14.61 -9.79 -3.67
N LEU A 111 -13.47 -10.47 -3.71
CA LEU A 111 -12.23 -9.98 -3.08
C LEU A 111 -11.46 -9.07 -4.05
N PRO A 112 -10.99 -7.89 -3.60
CA PRO A 112 -10.14 -7.03 -4.40
C PRO A 112 -8.74 -7.66 -4.53
N ALA A 113 -8.24 -7.72 -5.76
CA ALA A 113 -6.97 -8.35 -6.07
C ALA A 113 -6.19 -7.60 -7.15
N THR A 114 -4.90 -7.89 -7.23
CA THR A 114 -4.01 -7.48 -8.30
C THR A 114 -3.25 -8.67 -8.83
N ILE A 115 -3.34 -8.87 -10.14
CA ILE A 115 -2.51 -9.82 -10.87
C ILE A 115 -1.34 -9.03 -11.45
N MET A 116 -0.12 -9.51 -11.22
CA MET A 116 1.07 -8.96 -11.87
C MET A 116 1.84 -10.06 -12.58
N GLN A 117 2.40 -9.72 -13.75
CA GLN A 117 3.17 -10.63 -14.59
C GLN A 117 4.51 -9.98 -14.97
N PRO A 118 5.60 -10.76 -15.16
CA PRO A 118 6.93 -10.21 -15.41
C PRO A 118 7.03 -9.28 -16.63
N ASP A 119 6.20 -9.53 -17.65
CA ASP A 119 6.16 -8.77 -18.89
C ASP A 119 4.74 -8.82 -19.51
N LYS A 120 4.59 -8.26 -20.73
CA LYS A 120 3.32 -8.21 -21.47
C LYS A 120 3.09 -9.40 -22.42
N SER A 121 3.96 -10.40 -22.39
CA SER A 121 3.77 -11.60 -23.21
C SER A 121 2.69 -12.50 -22.59
N ASP A 122 1.99 -13.25 -23.45
CA ASP A 122 1.03 -14.28 -23.01
C ASP A 122 1.74 -15.61 -22.70
N THR A 123 3.02 -15.57 -22.33
CA THR A 123 3.80 -16.77 -22.00
C THR A 123 3.26 -17.39 -20.70
N PRO A 124 2.88 -18.68 -20.70
CA PRO A 124 2.51 -19.36 -19.46
C PRO A 124 3.67 -19.39 -18.47
N ARG A 125 3.39 -19.02 -17.21
CA ARG A 125 4.37 -18.93 -16.12
C ARG A 125 3.80 -19.54 -14.85
N PRO A 126 4.64 -20.10 -13.96
CA PRO A 126 4.19 -20.47 -12.62
C PRO A 126 3.66 -19.23 -11.88
N THR A 127 2.61 -19.43 -11.08
CA THR A 127 1.92 -18.34 -10.37
C THR A 127 2.03 -18.55 -8.86
N ILE A 128 2.42 -17.50 -8.14
CA ILE A 128 2.40 -17.48 -6.67
C ILE A 128 1.22 -16.62 -6.21
N ILE A 129 0.38 -17.19 -5.35
CA ILE A 129 -0.69 -16.45 -4.68
C ILE A 129 -0.14 -16.02 -3.33
N PHE A 130 -0.09 -14.71 -3.08
CA PHE A 130 0.31 -14.18 -1.80
C PHE A 130 -0.91 -13.75 -1.00
N ASN A 131 -0.98 -14.25 0.23
CA ASN A 131 -1.95 -13.82 1.24
C ASN A 131 -1.19 -13.03 2.32
N GLY A 132 -1.71 -11.87 2.68
CA GLY A 132 -1.18 -11.05 3.78
C GLY A 132 -1.52 -11.61 5.16
N GLY A 133 -1.00 -10.96 6.20
CA GLY A 133 -1.38 -11.20 7.59
C GLY A 133 -2.62 -10.40 8.03
N PHE A 134 -2.82 -10.28 9.34
CA PHE A 134 -3.95 -9.55 9.92
C PHE A 134 -4.01 -8.08 9.46
N ASP A 135 -2.85 -7.44 9.50
CA ASP A 135 -2.62 -6.01 9.37
C ASP A 135 -2.01 -5.62 8.01
N SER A 136 -1.88 -6.60 7.11
CA SER A 136 -1.33 -6.43 5.78
C SER A 136 -2.35 -5.91 4.78
N THR A 137 -1.83 -5.28 3.74
CA THR A 137 -2.57 -5.00 2.50
C THR A 137 -1.90 -5.74 1.35
N ARG A 138 -2.64 -6.04 0.30
CA ARG A 138 -2.13 -6.61 -0.94
C ARG A 138 -0.95 -5.82 -1.52
N GLU A 139 -0.94 -4.48 -1.43
CA GLU A 139 0.20 -3.65 -1.85
C GLU A 139 1.45 -3.86 -0.96
N GLU A 140 1.29 -4.10 0.35
CA GLU A 140 2.42 -4.39 1.24
C GLU A 140 3.15 -5.67 0.81
N VAL A 141 2.40 -6.70 0.42
CA VAL A 141 2.98 -8.01 0.12
C VAL A 141 3.87 -7.98 -1.14
N PHE A 142 3.64 -7.00 -2.03
CA PHE A 142 4.55 -6.73 -3.14
C PHE A 142 5.98 -6.43 -2.66
N TYR A 143 6.13 -5.65 -1.60
CA TYR A 143 7.45 -5.26 -1.07
C TYR A 143 8.19 -6.42 -0.40
N MET A 144 7.46 -7.32 0.25
CA MET A 144 8.07 -8.42 0.98
C MET A 144 8.60 -9.50 0.04
N ASN A 145 7.78 -9.92 -0.93
CA ASN A 145 8.07 -11.07 -1.78
C ASN A 145 7.64 -10.90 -3.23
N GLY A 146 6.61 -10.09 -3.50
CA GLY A 146 6.00 -10.00 -4.84
C GLY A 146 6.96 -9.52 -5.93
N GLN A 147 7.75 -8.48 -5.65
CA GLN A 147 8.72 -7.99 -6.63
C GLN A 147 9.80 -9.05 -6.95
N ALA A 148 10.34 -9.71 -5.94
CA ALA A 148 11.35 -10.75 -6.14
C ALA A 148 10.81 -11.94 -6.95
N ALA A 149 9.55 -12.34 -6.72
CA ALA A 149 8.88 -13.37 -7.50
C ALA A 149 8.73 -12.97 -8.98
N LEU A 150 8.31 -11.72 -9.25
CA LEU A 150 8.23 -11.19 -10.62
C LEU A 150 9.59 -11.17 -11.32
N ASP A 151 10.64 -10.75 -10.62
CA ASP A 151 12.01 -10.72 -11.14
C ASP A 151 12.57 -12.13 -11.44
N GLN A 152 12.05 -13.16 -10.75
CA GLN A 152 12.36 -14.56 -11.02
C GLN A 152 11.44 -15.21 -12.09
N GLY A 153 10.54 -14.44 -12.70
CA GLY A 153 9.71 -14.90 -13.82
C GLY A 153 8.40 -15.56 -13.42
N PHE A 154 7.98 -15.45 -12.15
CA PHE A 154 6.67 -15.90 -11.68
C PHE A 154 5.59 -14.84 -11.94
N ASN A 155 4.37 -15.28 -12.24
CA ASN A 155 3.20 -14.43 -12.05
C ASN A 155 2.88 -14.34 -10.56
N ILE A 156 2.25 -13.25 -10.13
CA ILE A 156 1.78 -13.10 -8.76
C ILE A 156 0.32 -12.69 -8.71
N ILE A 157 -0.40 -13.16 -7.69
CA ILE A 157 -1.72 -12.68 -7.31
C ILE A 157 -1.64 -12.18 -5.87
N LEU A 158 -1.97 -10.90 -5.68
CA LEU A 158 -2.05 -10.23 -4.39
C LEU A 158 -3.52 -9.90 -4.13
N PHE A 159 -4.09 -10.25 -2.98
CA PHE A 159 -5.49 -9.96 -2.68
C PHE A 159 -5.70 -9.58 -1.22
N ASP A 160 -6.75 -8.80 -0.95
CA ASP A 160 -7.22 -8.58 0.42
C ASP A 160 -8.40 -9.52 0.68
N GLY A 161 -8.24 -10.43 1.65
CA GLY A 161 -9.30 -11.30 2.14
C GLY A 161 -10.18 -10.65 3.20
N PRO A 162 -11.18 -11.37 3.74
CA PRO A 162 -12.00 -10.88 4.85
C PRO A 162 -11.12 -10.43 6.03
N GLY A 163 -11.38 -9.23 6.54
CA GLY A 163 -10.61 -8.61 7.62
C GLY A 163 -9.40 -7.78 7.17
N GLN A 164 -9.07 -7.78 5.88
CA GLN A 164 -7.87 -7.13 5.35
C GLN A 164 -8.22 -5.97 4.42
N GLY A 165 -7.34 -4.95 4.40
CA GLY A 165 -7.29 -3.89 3.39
C GLY A 165 -8.66 -3.38 2.88
N GLU A 166 -8.82 -3.42 1.55
CA GLU A 166 -9.99 -2.91 0.85
C GLU A 166 -11.24 -3.79 1.10
N ALA A 167 -11.08 -5.09 1.32
CA ALA A 167 -12.19 -5.99 1.66
C ALA A 167 -12.85 -5.60 3.00
N LEU A 168 -12.06 -5.28 4.03
CA LEU A 168 -12.58 -4.78 5.29
C LEU A 168 -13.18 -3.38 5.14
N ARG A 169 -12.42 -2.44 4.58
CA ARG A 169 -12.78 -1.02 4.60
C ARG A 169 -13.98 -0.68 3.73
N GLU A 170 -13.99 -1.21 2.50
CA GLU A 170 -15.02 -0.86 1.51
C GLU A 170 -16.22 -1.80 1.56
N GLN A 171 -16.00 -3.07 1.90
CA GLN A 171 -17.05 -4.10 1.84
C GLN A 171 -17.52 -4.57 3.21
N ARG A 172 -16.86 -4.13 4.30
CA ARG A 172 -17.14 -4.60 5.68
C ARG A 172 -17.06 -6.13 5.81
N LEU A 173 -16.17 -6.77 5.04
CA LEU A 173 -15.87 -8.19 5.22
C LEU A 173 -14.91 -8.33 6.40
N PHE A 174 -15.38 -8.96 7.47
CA PHE A 174 -14.60 -9.20 8.69
C PHE A 174 -13.88 -10.54 8.65
N PHE A 175 -12.85 -10.71 9.49
CA PHE A 175 -12.21 -12.01 9.68
C PHE A 175 -13.24 -13.08 10.03
N ARG A 176 -12.99 -14.29 9.50
CA ARG A 176 -13.77 -15.46 9.85
C ARG A 176 -13.19 -16.15 11.08
N ASN A 177 -14.04 -16.87 11.79
CA ASN A 177 -13.69 -17.61 13.00
C ASN A 177 -13.70 -19.14 12.80
N ASP A 178 -14.05 -19.60 11.60
CA ASP A 178 -14.22 -21.02 11.24
C ASP A 178 -12.97 -21.65 10.62
#